data_AF-A0AAV5UPS7-F1
#
_entry.id   AF-A0AAV5UPS7-F1
#
_cell.length_a   1.000
_cell.length_b   1.000
_cell.length_c   1.000
_cell.angle_alpha   90.00
_cell.angle_beta   90.00
_cell.angle_gamma   90.00
#
_symmetry.space_group_name_H-M   'P 1'
#
loop_
_entity.id
_entity.type
_entity.pdbx_description
1 polymer ?
#
loop_
_entity_poly.entity_id
_entity_poly.type
_entity_poly.pdbx_seq_one_letter_code
_entity_poly.pdbx_strand_id
1 'polypeptide(L)'
;MQGMFHTSLWPGAGPGAIPENHYVAVDGPCVTNPGKIKEVCRLVFDTPLRKKKVVPPTDAHFDSFLFSQTKYNAPKRPSAMPKNSAHYDRVEGILRRHQLGERMSEEEEQFVWAMRTSIQANAPSALILLVDNALTWKKRENFADLYDMLTEWPRLDIGSAFSLLDNRYMDGRIREMVVAQIAAQLDNSSFPLYILPMIQALKQEQRCTSALSSLLLKRALQDYRIGQKLLWLLRSELSNLEDVFERQIQYRLLLLLEAYLRGNPEHLKIIVRQVDMVERLAKVSVAVKAYSDKEAATKRLREELRAQQSTMENIDSPLDPTAFLGEILIDGCRVLGSAKMPPSTEMDEYCPARVQICTRL
;
A
#
# COMPACT_ATOMS: atom_id res chain seq x y z
N MET A 1 4.37 23.46 -12.25
CA MET A 1 4.34 24.50 -11.20
C MET A 1 4.71 25.83 -11.84
N GLN A 2 4.08 26.94 -11.45
CA GLN A 2 4.42 28.28 -11.95
C GLN A 2 4.30 29.28 -10.81
N GLY A 3 5.27 30.18 -10.67
CA GLY A 3 5.33 31.17 -9.60
C GLY A 3 6.29 30.80 -8.47
N MET A 4 6.13 31.48 -7.33
CA MET A 4 6.97 31.33 -6.14
C MET A 4 6.41 30.28 -5.19
N PHE A 5 7.26 29.33 -4.80
CA PHE A 5 6.96 28.27 -3.84
C PHE A 5 7.90 28.38 -2.65
N HIS A 6 7.35 28.15 -1.47
CA HIS A 6 8.10 28.06 -0.22
C HIS A 6 8.05 26.62 0.24
N THR A 7 9.22 26.04 0.53
CA THR A 7 9.31 24.70 1.11
C THR A 7 10.26 24.73 2.29
N SER A 8 9.80 24.25 3.43
CA SER A 8 10.64 24.02 4.59
C SER A 8 11.43 22.73 4.35
N LEU A 9 12.74 22.78 4.54
CA LEU A 9 13.60 21.62 4.32
C LEU A 9 13.48 20.63 5.48
N TRP A 10 13.72 19.35 5.17
CA TRP A 10 13.85 18.30 6.18
C TRP A 10 15.29 18.26 6.70
N PRO A 11 15.50 18.09 8.02
CA PRO A 11 16.84 18.01 8.58
C PRO A 11 17.51 16.66 8.24
N GLY A 12 18.82 16.69 8.01
CA GLY A 12 19.65 15.50 7.84
C GLY A 12 19.65 14.90 6.42
N ALA A 13 20.42 13.83 6.27
CA ALA A 13 20.36 12.98 5.09
C ALA A 13 19.12 12.07 5.23
N GLY A 14 18.22 12.08 4.26
CA GLY A 14 16.93 11.38 4.36
C GLY A 14 17.07 9.87 4.66
N PRO A 15 15.98 9.18 5.03
CA PRO A 15 15.99 7.73 5.20
C PRO A 15 16.59 7.04 3.95
N GLY A 16 17.60 6.20 4.13
CA GLY A 16 18.30 5.53 3.01
C GLY A 16 19.47 6.30 2.40
N ALA A 17 19.89 7.44 2.95
CA ALA A 17 21.07 8.13 2.48
C ALA A 17 22.35 7.31 2.72
N ILE A 18 22.96 6.86 1.63
CA ILE A 18 24.28 6.21 1.64
C ILE A 18 25.34 7.33 1.74
N PRO A 19 26.37 7.21 2.60
CA PRO A 19 27.41 8.24 2.78
C PRO A 19 28.17 8.60 1.51
N GLU A 20 28.17 7.70 0.53
CA GLU A 20 28.89 7.83 -0.73
C GLU A 20 27.98 8.51 -1.78
N ASN A 21 28.16 9.82 -1.92
CA ASN A 21 27.88 10.61 -3.13
C ASN A 21 26.46 11.12 -3.45
N HIS A 22 25.54 11.28 -2.48
CA HIS A 22 24.28 11.97 -2.78
C HIS A 22 24.01 13.15 -1.83
N TYR A 23 24.28 14.37 -2.32
CA TYR A 23 23.78 15.63 -1.74
C TYR A 23 22.25 15.77 -1.80
N VAL A 24 21.54 14.78 -2.38
CA VAL A 24 20.10 14.79 -2.64
C VAL A 24 19.50 13.47 -2.19
N ALA A 25 18.51 13.51 -1.28
CA ALA A 25 17.75 12.35 -0.85
C ALA A 25 16.59 12.07 -1.84
N VAL A 26 16.84 11.25 -2.85
CA VAL A 26 15.86 10.92 -3.90
C VAL A 26 14.67 10.08 -3.41
N ASP A 27 14.88 9.25 -2.39
CA ASP A 27 13.84 8.42 -1.77
C ASP A 27 13.15 9.13 -0.58
N GLY A 28 13.44 10.41 -0.39
CA GLY A 28 12.87 11.23 0.67
C GLY A 28 11.41 11.63 0.41
N PRO A 29 10.70 12.13 1.45
CA PRO A 29 9.33 12.59 1.32
C PRO A 29 9.22 13.79 0.37
N CYS A 30 8.32 13.70 -0.62
CA CYS A 30 8.03 14.77 -1.58
C CYS A 30 7.06 15.83 -1.03
N VAL A 31 7.26 16.26 0.21
CA VAL A 31 6.42 17.27 0.90
C VAL A 31 7.27 18.26 1.68
N THR A 32 6.73 19.46 1.91
CA THR A 32 7.34 20.44 2.82
C THR A 32 7.35 19.89 4.25
N ASN A 33 8.42 20.17 4.97
CA ASN A 33 8.49 19.86 6.39
C ASN A 33 7.40 20.63 7.17
N PRO A 34 6.50 19.96 7.92
CA PRO A 34 5.47 20.62 8.71
C PRO A 34 6.02 21.24 10.01
N GLY A 35 7.20 20.81 10.46
CA GLY A 35 7.93 21.46 11.53
C GLY A 35 8.28 22.88 11.09
N LYS A 36 7.97 23.88 11.93
CA LYS A 36 8.33 25.29 11.71
C LYS A 36 9.85 25.50 11.85
N ILE A 37 10.64 24.84 11.01
CA ILE A 37 12.09 24.99 10.95
C ILE A 37 12.41 26.32 10.24
N LYS A 38 13.46 27.01 10.69
CA LYS A 38 13.88 28.32 10.13
C LYS A 38 14.42 28.22 8.69
N GLU A 39 14.84 27.03 8.25
CA GLU A 39 15.41 26.79 6.92
C GLU A 39 14.31 26.62 5.88
N VAL A 40 13.93 27.74 5.28
CA VAL A 40 12.94 27.80 4.20
C VAL A 40 13.65 28.01 2.86
N CYS A 41 13.49 27.06 1.96
CA CYS A 41 13.91 27.22 0.57
C CYS A 41 12.80 27.94 -0.23
N ARG A 42 13.19 28.97 -1.00
CA ARG A 42 12.30 29.66 -1.93
C ARG A 42 12.65 29.24 -3.35
N LEU A 43 11.69 28.63 -4.03
CA LEU A 43 11.83 28.18 -5.41
C LEU A 43 10.94 29.04 -6.30
N VAL A 44 11.49 29.54 -7.40
CA VAL A 44 10.73 30.28 -8.41
C VAL A 44 10.72 29.46 -9.69
N PHE A 45 9.54 29.01 -10.09
CA PHE A 45 9.32 28.33 -11.37
C PHE A 45 8.75 29.34 -12.34
N ASP A 46 9.61 29.94 -13.15
CA ASP A 46 9.18 30.84 -14.22
C ASP A 46 9.06 30.09 -15.54
N THR A 47 8.01 30.38 -16.28
CA THR A 47 7.83 29.94 -17.67
C THR A 47 7.78 31.21 -18.52
N PRO A 48 8.93 31.84 -18.80
CA PRO A 48 9.00 33.20 -19.37
C PRO A 48 8.30 33.33 -20.73
N LEU A 49 8.02 32.21 -21.40
CA LEU A 49 7.45 32.16 -22.74
C LEU A 49 5.94 31.87 -22.78
N ARG A 50 5.26 31.64 -21.64
CA ARG A 50 3.84 31.25 -21.64
C ARG A 50 3.00 32.07 -20.67
N LYS A 51 2.16 32.96 -21.22
CA LYS A 51 1.12 33.70 -20.48
C LYS A 51 0.00 32.80 -19.95
N LYS A 52 -0.18 31.60 -20.51
CA LYS A 52 -1.24 30.65 -20.13
C LYS A 52 -0.68 29.57 -19.20
N LYS A 53 -1.48 29.17 -18.22
CA LYS A 53 -1.20 28.03 -17.32
C LYS A 53 -0.84 26.80 -18.14
N VAL A 54 0.32 26.22 -17.88
CA VAL A 54 0.74 24.94 -18.46
C VAL A 54 0.12 23.80 -17.68
N VAL A 55 -0.56 22.89 -18.38
CA VAL A 55 -1.15 21.67 -17.83
C VAL A 55 -0.57 20.45 -18.56
N PRO A 56 -0.53 19.27 -17.90
CA PRO A 56 -0.22 18.02 -18.60
C PRO A 56 -1.15 17.80 -19.80
N PRO A 57 -0.69 17.09 -20.85
CA PRO A 57 -1.55 16.74 -21.96
C PRO A 57 -2.72 15.88 -21.49
N THR A 58 -3.87 16.05 -22.14
CA THR A 58 -5.05 15.21 -21.94
C THR A 58 -4.92 13.94 -22.78
N ASP A 59 -5.76 12.95 -22.53
CA ASP A 59 -5.78 11.72 -23.31
C ASP A 59 -6.02 12.01 -24.81
N ALA A 60 -6.95 12.91 -25.13
CA ALA A 60 -7.17 13.34 -26.52
C ALA A 60 -5.91 13.95 -27.20
N HIS A 61 -5.12 14.74 -26.46
CA HIS A 61 -3.84 15.25 -26.98
C HIS A 61 -2.81 14.14 -27.18
N PHE A 62 -2.86 13.12 -26.32
CA PHE A 62 -2.00 11.96 -26.39
C PHE A 62 -2.37 11.06 -27.58
N ASP A 63 -3.65 10.79 -27.79
CA ASP A 63 -4.18 10.02 -28.93
C ASP A 63 -3.86 10.71 -30.26
N SER A 64 -4.04 12.04 -30.33
CA SER A 64 -3.66 12.83 -31.49
C SER A 64 -2.16 12.73 -31.78
N PHE A 65 -1.32 12.67 -30.74
CA PHE A 65 0.11 12.49 -30.91
C PHE A 65 0.44 11.08 -31.41
N LEU A 66 -0.14 10.04 -30.82
CA LEU A 66 0.04 8.66 -31.29
C LEU A 66 -0.39 8.47 -32.74
N PHE A 67 -1.53 9.07 -33.13
CA PHE A 67 -2.00 9.07 -34.51
C PHE A 67 -1.00 9.77 -35.45
N SER A 68 -0.43 10.90 -35.02
CA SER A 68 0.58 11.60 -35.83
C SER A 68 1.88 10.79 -35.99
N GLN A 69 2.29 10.08 -34.93
CA GLN A 69 3.49 9.25 -34.93
C GLN A 69 3.32 8.07 -35.88
N THR A 70 2.21 7.32 -35.75
CA THR A 70 1.89 6.19 -36.64
C THR A 70 1.77 6.60 -38.11
N LYS A 71 1.24 7.79 -38.39
CA LYS A 71 1.04 8.29 -39.76
C LYS A 71 2.29 8.87 -40.41
N TYR A 72 3.17 9.54 -39.65
CA TYR A 72 4.21 10.38 -40.26
C TYR A 72 5.65 10.16 -39.75
N ASN A 73 5.90 9.59 -38.57
CA ASN A 73 7.23 9.69 -37.94
C ASN A 73 7.68 8.51 -37.03
N ALA A 74 6.92 7.43 -36.89
CA ALA A 74 7.33 6.32 -36.02
C ALA A 74 8.23 5.30 -36.75
N PRO A 75 9.38 4.90 -36.18
CA PRO A 75 9.92 3.58 -36.46
C PRO A 75 8.80 2.57 -36.14
N LYS A 76 8.48 1.67 -37.08
CA LYS A 76 7.49 0.62 -36.81
C LYS A 76 7.92 -0.11 -35.53
N ARG A 77 6.97 -0.33 -34.61
CA ARG A 77 7.21 -1.12 -33.39
C ARG A 77 7.84 -2.46 -33.82
N PRO A 78 8.91 -2.93 -33.15
CA PRO A 78 9.56 -4.18 -33.51
C PRO A 78 8.55 -5.32 -33.55
N SER A 79 8.67 -6.22 -34.52
CA SER A 79 7.85 -7.42 -34.53
C SER A 79 8.20 -8.30 -33.32
N ALA A 80 7.18 -8.94 -32.72
CA ALA A 80 7.41 -9.86 -31.62
C ALA A 80 8.27 -11.04 -32.11
N MET A 81 9.36 -11.30 -31.40
CA MET A 81 10.24 -12.42 -31.73
C MET A 81 9.62 -13.76 -31.33
N PRO A 82 9.92 -14.87 -32.05
CA PRO A 82 9.43 -16.20 -31.71
C PRO A 82 9.83 -16.61 -30.29
N LYS A 83 8.91 -17.21 -29.52
CA LYS A 83 9.11 -17.59 -28.09
C LYS A 83 10.39 -18.39 -27.80
N ASN A 84 10.89 -19.15 -28.77
CA ASN A 84 12.07 -20.02 -28.62
C ASN A 84 13.41 -19.28 -28.83
N SER A 85 13.39 -17.94 -28.85
CA SER A 85 14.59 -17.14 -29.03
C SER A 85 15.42 -17.06 -27.75
N ALA A 86 16.74 -17.24 -27.84
CA ALA A 86 17.69 -17.03 -26.74
C ALA A 86 17.63 -15.61 -26.14
N HIS A 87 16.98 -14.67 -26.83
CA HIS A 87 16.72 -13.34 -26.29
C HIS A 87 15.78 -13.36 -25.08
N TYR A 88 14.85 -14.32 -24.96
CA TYR A 88 13.99 -14.44 -23.77
C TYR A 88 14.78 -14.89 -22.54
N ASP A 89 15.73 -15.82 -22.70
CA ASP A 89 16.62 -16.23 -21.61
C ASP A 89 17.44 -15.04 -21.09
N ARG A 90 17.88 -14.16 -22.00
CA ARG A 90 18.56 -12.91 -21.62
C ARG A 90 17.63 -11.97 -20.86
N VAL A 91 16.38 -11.79 -21.30
CA VAL A 91 15.39 -10.95 -20.59
C VAL A 91 15.11 -11.51 -19.20
N GLU A 92 14.92 -12.83 -19.06
CA GLU A 92 14.74 -13.46 -17.76
C GLU A 92 15.96 -13.30 -16.85
N GLY A 93 17.16 -13.44 -17.39
CA GLY A 93 18.40 -13.21 -16.66
C GLY A 93 18.50 -11.78 -16.12
N ILE A 94 18.15 -10.80 -16.94
CA ILE A 94 18.08 -9.38 -16.51
C ILE A 94 17.01 -9.20 -15.44
N LEU A 95 15.82 -9.79 -15.61
CA LEU A 95 14.72 -9.70 -14.65
C LEU A 95 15.10 -10.26 -13.28
N ARG A 96 15.77 -11.43 -13.24
CA ARG A 96 16.21 -12.04 -11.98
C ARG A 96 17.24 -11.17 -11.24
N ARG A 97 18.22 -10.64 -11.96
CA ARG A 97 19.20 -9.70 -11.37
C ARG A 97 18.55 -8.41 -10.89
N HIS A 98 17.61 -7.89 -11.66
CA HIS A 98 16.83 -6.70 -11.30
C HIS A 98 16.03 -6.91 -10.00
N GLN A 99 15.41 -8.07 -9.83
CA GLN A 99 14.72 -8.46 -8.59
C GLN A 99 15.66 -8.56 -7.38
N LEU A 100 16.96 -8.79 -7.60
CA LEU A 100 17.99 -8.77 -6.55
C LEU A 100 18.55 -7.35 -6.28
N GLY A 101 18.01 -6.33 -6.94
CA GLY A 101 18.39 -4.93 -6.76
C GLY A 101 19.49 -4.43 -7.68
N GLU A 102 19.91 -5.22 -8.67
CA GLU A 102 20.90 -4.77 -9.66
C GLU A 102 20.27 -3.81 -10.68
N ARG A 103 20.99 -2.73 -11.01
CA ARG A 103 20.61 -1.81 -12.08
C ARG A 103 20.96 -2.38 -13.45
N MET A 104 20.15 -2.07 -14.46
CA MET A 104 20.46 -2.40 -15.85
C MET A 104 21.64 -1.54 -16.34
N SER A 105 22.53 -2.14 -17.13
CA SER A 105 23.53 -1.37 -17.87
C SER A 105 22.89 -0.64 -19.06
N GLU A 106 23.56 0.37 -19.64
CA GLU A 106 23.04 1.07 -20.82
C GLU A 106 22.80 0.13 -22.02
N GLU A 107 23.64 -0.90 -22.17
CA GLU A 107 23.46 -1.93 -23.21
C GLU A 107 22.21 -2.78 -22.96
N GLU A 108 21.93 -3.10 -21.69
CA GLU A 108 20.73 -3.84 -21.29
C GLU A 108 19.48 -3.00 -21.44
N GLU A 109 19.53 -1.71 -21.12
CA GLU A 109 18.43 -0.77 -21.38
C GLU A 109 18.08 -0.73 -22.88
N GLN A 110 19.08 -0.62 -23.75
CA GLN A 110 18.87 -0.64 -25.20
C GLN A 110 18.26 -1.97 -25.68
N PHE A 111 18.77 -3.08 -25.16
CA PHE A 111 18.26 -4.42 -25.49
C PHE A 111 16.81 -4.61 -25.03
N VAL A 112 16.50 -4.28 -23.77
CA VAL A 112 15.15 -4.39 -23.21
C VAL A 112 14.16 -3.52 -23.98
N TRP A 113 14.55 -2.29 -24.34
CA TRP A 113 13.70 -1.41 -25.15
C TRP A 113 13.45 -1.96 -26.56
N ALA A 114 14.47 -2.58 -27.18
CA ALA A 114 14.30 -3.26 -28.47
C ALA A 114 13.37 -4.49 -28.38
N MET A 115 13.34 -5.15 -27.22
CA MET A 115 12.50 -6.33 -26.94
C MET A 115 11.07 -6.00 -26.49
N ARG A 116 10.67 -4.74 -26.36
CA ARG A 116 9.39 -4.34 -25.74
C ARG A 116 8.14 -5.06 -26.27
N THR A 117 8.01 -5.25 -27.60
CA THR A 117 6.86 -6.00 -28.18
C THR A 117 6.90 -7.48 -27.84
N SER A 118 8.10 -8.06 -27.84
CA SER A 118 8.34 -9.45 -27.44
C SER A 118 8.02 -9.66 -25.96
N ILE A 119 8.38 -8.70 -25.11
CA ILE A 119 8.07 -8.67 -23.68
C ILE A 119 6.55 -8.62 -23.48
N GLN A 120 5.85 -7.68 -24.13
CA GLN A 120 4.39 -7.59 -24.04
C GLN A 120 3.73 -8.92 -24.44
N ALA A 121 4.12 -9.49 -25.58
CA ALA A 121 3.47 -10.68 -26.12
C ALA A 121 3.74 -11.96 -25.32
N ASN A 122 4.97 -12.13 -24.80
CA ASN A 122 5.43 -13.44 -24.33
C ASN A 122 6.00 -13.45 -22.91
N ALA A 123 6.34 -12.30 -22.33
CA ALA A 123 6.90 -12.18 -20.98
C ALA A 123 6.31 -10.96 -20.23
N PRO A 124 4.98 -10.88 -20.05
CA PRO A 124 4.33 -9.67 -19.52
C PRO A 124 4.82 -9.27 -18.13
N SER A 125 5.22 -10.23 -17.30
CA SER A 125 5.81 -10.02 -15.96
C SER A 125 7.10 -9.21 -15.97
N ALA A 126 7.80 -9.13 -17.11
CA ALA A 126 9.01 -8.32 -17.29
C ALA A 126 8.69 -6.84 -17.61
N LEU A 127 7.42 -6.40 -17.54
CA LEU A 127 7.03 -4.99 -17.68
C LEU A 127 7.88 -4.07 -16.78
N ILE A 128 8.21 -4.51 -15.56
CA ILE A 128 9.05 -3.74 -14.63
C ILE A 128 10.38 -3.31 -15.24
N LEU A 129 10.98 -4.12 -16.13
CA LEU A 129 12.20 -3.75 -16.82
C LEU A 129 11.98 -2.59 -17.80
N LEU A 130 10.84 -2.53 -18.48
CA LEU A 130 10.50 -1.40 -19.36
C LEU A 130 10.18 -0.13 -18.56
N VAL A 131 9.55 -0.30 -17.40
CA VAL A 131 9.22 0.80 -16.49
C VAL A 131 10.48 1.39 -15.85
N ASP A 132 11.46 0.55 -15.49
CA ASP A 132 12.72 1.00 -14.88
C ASP A 132 13.77 1.47 -15.91
N ASN A 133 13.48 1.33 -17.21
CA ASN A 133 14.40 1.67 -18.28
C ASN A 133 14.47 3.19 -18.51
N ALA A 134 15.65 3.79 -18.38
CA ALA A 134 15.81 5.23 -18.57
C ALA A 134 15.45 5.69 -20.00
N LEU A 135 15.63 4.84 -21.01
CA LEU A 135 15.26 5.16 -22.39
C LEU A 135 13.75 5.40 -22.55
N THR A 136 12.91 4.71 -21.77
CA THR A 136 11.46 4.87 -21.78
C THR A 136 11.09 6.33 -21.49
N TRP A 137 11.72 6.94 -20.49
CA TRP A 137 11.33 8.25 -19.97
C TRP A 137 12.12 9.41 -20.58
N LYS A 138 13.25 9.14 -21.26
CA LYS A 138 14.09 10.16 -21.91
C LYS A 138 13.42 10.88 -23.08
N LYS A 139 12.47 10.23 -23.78
CA LYS A 139 11.83 10.76 -24.98
C LYS A 139 10.32 10.63 -24.92
N ARG A 140 9.62 11.65 -25.44
CA ARG A 140 8.15 11.66 -25.51
C ARG A 140 7.60 10.49 -26.32
N GLU A 141 8.28 10.14 -27.40
CA GLU A 141 7.90 9.05 -28.30
C GLU A 141 7.94 7.71 -27.57
N ASN A 142 8.92 7.51 -26.68
CA ASN A 142 9.13 6.24 -26.00
C ASN A 142 8.08 5.99 -24.91
N PHE A 143 7.89 6.92 -23.97
CA PHE A 143 6.84 6.73 -22.95
C PHE A 143 5.45 6.71 -23.60
N ALA A 144 5.29 7.38 -24.75
CA ALA A 144 4.03 7.31 -25.48
C ALA A 144 3.77 5.92 -26.08
N ASP A 145 4.79 5.30 -26.70
CA ASP A 145 4.72 3.92 -27.18
C ASP A 145 4.42 2.95 -26.04
N LEU A 146 5.07 3.13 -24.87
CA LEU A 146 4.78 2.31 -23.69
C LEU A 146 3.32 2.47 -23.25
N TYR A 147 2.82 3.70 -23.08
CA TYR A 147 1.43 3.92 -22.66
C TYR A 147 0.41 3.35 -23.65
N ASP A 148 0.68 3.40 -24.96
CA ASP A 148 -0.14 2.73 -25.96
C ASP A 148 -0.16 1.21 -25.73
N MET A 149 1.01 0.59 -25.52
CA MET A 149 1.12 -0.83 -25.17
C MET A 149 0.38 -1.18 -23.87
N LEU A 150 0.35 -0.27 -22.89
CA LEU A 150 -0.33 -0.51 -21.61
C LEU A 150 -1.85 -0.70 -21.74
N THR A 151 -2.47 -0.17 -22.81
CA THR A 151 -3.92 -0.31 -23.05
C THR A 151 -4.33 -1.77 -23.28
N GLU A 152 -3.44 -2.56 -23.89
CA GLU A 152 -3.63 -3.98 -24.19
C GLU A 152 -2.54 -4.83 -23.54
N TRP A 153 -1.99 -4.38 -22.39
CA TRP A 153 -0.97 -5.18 -21.70
C TRP A 153 -1.58 -6.48 -21.17
N PRO A 154 -0.98 -7.65 -21.45
CA PRO A 154 -1.51 -8.91 -20.96
C PRO A 154 -1.53 -8.97 -19.43
N ARG A 155 -2.32 -9.90 -18.90
CA ARG A 155 -2.45 -10.12 -17.46
C ARG A 155 -1.07 -10.42 -16.84
N LEU A 156 -0.68 -9.60 -15.88
CA LEU A 156 0.45 -9.81 -14.99
C LEU A 156 0.10 -10.87 -13.94
N ASP A 157 1.09 -11.63 -13.50
CA ASP A 157 0.93 -12.37 -12.24
C ASP A 157 0.82 -11.40 -11.05
N ILE A 158 0.23 -11.88 -9.96
CA ILE A 158 -0.05 -11.04 -8.80
C ILE A 158 1.25 -10.48 -8.18
N GLY A 159 2.35 -11.25 -8.19
CA GLY A 159 3.63 -10.82 -7.65
C GLY A 159 4.20 -9.65 -8.43
N SER A 160 4.30 -9.78 -9.76
CA SER A 160 4.76 -8.68 -10.64
C SER A 160 3.86 -7.45 -10.56
N ALA A 161 2.54 -7.62 -10.41
CA ALA A 161 1.63 -6.50 -10.21
C ALA A 161 1.97 -5.73 -8.91
N PHE A 162 2.20 -6.42 -7.80
CA PHE A 162 2.62 -5.77 -6.54
C PHE A 162 4.01 -5.13 -6.63
N SER A 163 4.96 -5.74 -7.34
CA SER A 163 6.29 -5.14 -7.57
C SER A 163 6.21 -3.79 -8.29
N LEU A 164 5.21 -3.60 -9.17
CA LEU A 164 4.97 -2.34 -9.87
C LEU A 164 4.23 -1.28 -9.01
N LEU A 165 3.77 -1.64 -7.79
CA LEU A 165 3.21 -0.70 -6.82
C LEU A 165 4.26 -0.14 -5.84
N ASP A 166 5.54 -0.51 -6.02
CA ASP A 166 6.67 0.00 -5.25
C ASP A 166 6.87 1.52 -5.46
N ASN A 167 7.51 2.19 -4.49
CA ASN A 167 7.74 3.64 -4.49
C ASN A 167 8.65 4.13 -5.63
N ARG A 168 9.41 3.22 -6.24
CA ARG A 168 10.23 3.47 -7.43
C ARG A 168 9.38 3.74 -8.68
N TYR A 169 8.15 3.24 -8.70
CA TYR A 169 7.26 3.25 -9.87
C TYR A 169 6.01 4.10 -9.58
N MET A 170 6.11 5.41 -9.78
CA MET A 170 5.06 6.38 -9.42
C MET A 170 4.24 6.89 -10.60
N ASP A 171 4.42 6.31 -11.78
CA ASP A 171 3.64 6.68 -12.95
C ASP A 171 2.15 6.33 -12.78
N GLY A 172 1.28 7.31 -13.02
CA GLY A 172 -0.15 7.18 -12.79
C GLY A 172 -0.83 6.16 -13.69
N ARG A 173 -0.46 6.09 -14.98
CA ARG A 173 -1.09 5.17 -15.94
C ARG A 173 -0.67 3.73 -15.68
N ILE A 174 0.60 3.52 -15.33
CA ILE A 174 1.10 2.20 -14.91
C ILE A 174 0.34 1.76 -13.65
N ARG A 175 0.27 2.61 -12.62
CA ARG A 175 -0.46 2.27 -11.38
C ARG A 175 -1.94 1.99 -11.62
N GLU A 176 -2.62 2.78 -12.44
CA GLU A 176 -4.03 2.56 -12.81
C GLU A 176 -4.23 1.21 -13.49
N MET A 177 -3.41 0.87 -14.49
CA MET A 177 -3.46 -0.42 -15.19
C MET A 177 -3.16 -1.59 -14.23
N VAL A 178 -2.12 -1.49 -13.39
CA VAL A 178 -1.75 -2.52 -12.42
C VAL A 178 -2.87 -2.75 -11.42
N VAL A 179 -3.44 -1.68 -10.84
CA VAL A 179 -4.54 -1.77 -9.88
C VAL A 179 -5.79 -2.36 -10.53
N ALA A 180 -6.10 -2.00 -11.77
CA ALA A 180 -7.22 -2.59 -12.51
C ALA A 180 -7.02 -4.09 -12.72
N GLN A 181 -5.80 -4.53 -13.03
CA GLN A 181 -5.49 -5.95 -13.11
C GLN A 181 -5.62 -6.64 -11.75
N ILE A 182 -5.06 -6.10 -10.66
CA ILE A 182 -5.23 -6.66 -9.30
C ILE A 182 -6.72 -6.80 -8.96
N ALA A 183 -7.52 -5.77 -9.28
CA ALA A 183 -8.97 -5.79 -9.07
C ALA A 183 -9.70 -6.86 -9.88
N ALA A 184 -9.23 -7.21 -11.07
CA ALA A 184 -9.81 -8.27 -11.89
C ALA A 184 -9.37 -9.67 -11.44
N GLN A 185 -8.20 -9.79 -10.80
CA GLN A 185 -7.61 -11.07 -10.41
C GLN A 185 -8.08 -11.59 -9.05
N LEU A 186 -8.36 -10.71 -8.10
CA LEU A 186 -8.68 -11.07 -6.71
C LEU A 186 -10.20 -11.09 -6.47
N ASP A 187 -10.73 -12.23 -6.03
CA ASP A 187 -12.12 -12.36 -5.58
C ASP A 187 -12.30 -11.97 -4.09
N ASN A 188 -13.52 -12.05 -3.56
CA ASN A 188 -13.77 -11.64 -2.17
C ASN A 188 -13.13 -12.57 -1.12
N SER A 189 -12.76 -13.81 -1.49
CA SER A 189 -12.05 -14.75 -0.61
C SER A 189 -10.55 -14.48 -0.55
N SER A 190 -9.93 -14.15 -1.68
CA SER A 190 -8.48 -13.92 -1.80
C SER A 190 -8.09 -12.47 -1.51
N PHE A 191 -8.94 -11.49 -1.83
CA PHE A 191 -8.66 -10.07 -1.62
C PHE A 191 -8.23 -9.72 -0.18
N PRO A 192 -8.86 -10.24 0.90
CA PRO A 192 -8.42 -9.99 2.28
C PRO A 192 -6.95 -10.33 2.56
N LEU A 193 -6.37 -11.32 1.86
CA LEU A 193 -4.98 -11.75 2.04
C LEU A 193 -3.98 -10.68 1.57
N TYR A 194 -4.41 -9.80 0.67
CA TYR A 194 -3.56 -8.79 0.04
C TYR A 194 -3.82 -7.36 0.56
N ILE A 195 -4.76 -7.15 1.50
CA ILE A 195 -5.07 -5.82 2.03
C ILE A 195 -3.84 -5.19 2.69
N LEU A 196 -3.10 -5.93 3.49
CA LEU A 196 -1.91 -5.39 4.15
C LEU A 196 -0.84 -4.93 3.15
N PRO A 197 -0.41 -5.76 2.16
CA PRO A 197 0.44 -5.31 1.06
C PRO A 197 -0.08 -4.06 0.33
N MET A 198 -1.38 -4.01 0.04
CA MET A 198 -1.99 -2.83 -0.60
C MET A 198 -1.94 -1.59 0.29
N ILE A 199 -2.11 -1.72 1.60
CA ILE A 199 -1.93 -0.59 2.53
C ILE A 199 -0.46 -0.13 2.52
N GLN A 200 0.52 -1.04 2.49
CA GLN A 200 1.93 -0.63 2.39
C GLN A 200 2.22 0.14 1.11
N ALA A 201 1.70 -0.32 -0.03
CA ALA A 201 1.79 0.41 -1.30
C ALA A 201 1.07 1.78 -1.25
N LEU A 202 -0.08 1.84 -0.56
CA LEU A 202 -0.84 3.09 -0.37
C LEU A 202 -0.05 4.14 0.43
N LYS A 203 0.78 3.73 1.40
CA LYS A 203 1.63 4.67 2.15
C LYS A 203 2.58 5.45 1.24
N GLN A 204 3.03 4.82 0.15
CA GLN A 204 3.96 5.39 -0.82
C GLN A 204 3.29 6.28 -1.88
N GLU A 205 1.96 6.24 -2.02
CA GLU A 205 1.23 7.02 -3.03
C GLU A 205 1.47 8.53 -2.92
N GLN A 206 1.71 9.22 -4.04
CA GLN A 206 1.90 10.67 -4.02
C GLN A 206 0.60 11.43 -3.68
N ARG A 207 -0.55 10.87 -4.04
CA ARG A 207 -1.88 11.50 -3.86
C ARG A 207 -2.72 10.71 -2.87
N CYS A 208 -3.68 11.38 -2.25
CA CYS A 208 -4.66 10.70 -1.38
C CYS A 208 -5.70 9.93 -2.20
N THR A 209 -6.09 10.50 -3.34
CA THR A 209 -6.95 9.87 -4.34
C THR A 209 -6.07 9.16 -5.37
N SER A 210 -6.01 7.83 -5.29
CA SER A 210 -5.33 6.97 -6.26
C SER A 210 -6.26 5.84 -6.69
N ALA A 211 -5.89 5.14 -7.76
CA ALA A 211 -6.60 3.93 -8.16
C ALA A 211 -6.63 2.91 -7.02
N LEU A 212 -5.52 2.78 -6.27
CA LEU A 212 -5.39 1.84 -5.17
C LEU A 212 -6.31 2.17 -3.99
N SER A 213 -6.37 3.46 -3.58
CA SER A 213 -7.30 3.86 -2.50
C SER A 213 -8.76 3.67 -2.92
N SER A 214 -9.08 3.93 -4.19
CA SER A 214 -10.41 3.69 -4.77
C SER A 214 -10.78 2.21 -4.78
N LEU A 215 -9.84 1.32 -5.15
CA LEU A 215 -10.05 -0.12 -5.12
C LEU A 215 -10.33 -0.63 -3.71
N LEU A 216 -9.48 -0.27 -2.74
CA LEU A 216 -9.64 -0.66 -1.34
C LEU A 216 -10.99 -0.20 -0.79
N LEU A 217 -11.34 1.08 -0.99
CA LEU A 217 -12.61 1.64 -0.55
C LEU A 217 -13.81 0.93 -1.19
N LYS A 218 -13.78 0.76 -2.52
CA LYS A 218 -14.85 0.09 -3.26
C LYS A 218 -15.10 -1.32 -2.76
N ARG A 219 -14.05 -2.13 -2.59
CA ARG A 219 -14.17 -3.52 -2.12
C ARG A 219 -14.63 -3.59 -0.66
N ALA A 220 -14.12 -2.72 0.20
CA ALA A 220 -14.52 -2.64 1.60
C ALA A 220 -16.00 -2.27 1.78
N LEU A 221 -16.53 -1.39 0.94
CA LEU A 221 -17.95 -1.02 0.97
C LEU A 221 -18.88 -2.11 0.39
N GLN A 222 -18.33 -3.07 -0.38
CA GLN A 222 -19.10 -4.15 -1.01
C GLN A 222 -19.12 -5.45 -0.21
N ASP A 223 -18.14 -5.70 0.66
CA ASP A 223 -18.06 -6.92 1.48
C ASP A 223 -17.66 -6.56 2.92
N TYR A 224 -18.51 -6.93 3.88
CA TYR A 224 -18.32 -6.68 5.31
C TYR A 224 -16.96 -7.17 5.82
N ARG A 225 -16.52 -8.37 5.40
CA ARG A 225 -15.28 -8.98 5.89
C ARG A 225 -14.06 -8.22 5.40
N ILE A 226 -14.10 -7.77 4.14
CA ILE A 226 -13.07 -6.91 3.56
C ILE A 226 -13.02 -5.59 4.33
N GLY A 227 -14.18 -4.98 4.57
CA GLY A 227 -14.29 -3.73 5.30
C GLY A 227 -13.78 -3.81 6.74
N GLN A 228 -14.14 -4.87 7.46
CA GLN A 228 -13.66 -5.17 8.82
C GLN A 228 -12.13 -5.28 8.84
N LYS A 229 -11.58 -6.10 7.94
CA LYS A 229 -10.14 -6.33 7.84
C LYS A 229 -9.39 -5.03 7.50
N LEU A 230 -9.89 -4.26 6.54
CA LEU A 230 -9.30 -2.97 6.15
C LEU A 230 -9.26 -2.01 7.34
N LEU A 231 -10.35 -1.90 8.09
CA LEU A 231 -10.44 -0.99 9.23
C LEU A 231 -9.40 -1.31 10.31
N TRP A 232 -9.32 -2.57 10.73
CA TRP A 232 -8.38 -2.98 11.79
C TRP A 232 -6.92 -2.84 11.35
N LEU A 233 -6.62 -3.16 10.09
CA LEU A 233 -5.28 -2.96 9.54
C LEU A 233 -4.94 -1.46 9.46
N LEU A 234 -5.82 -0.61 8.94
CA LEU A 234 -5.60 0.84 8.91
C LEU A 234 -5.38 1.41 10.30
N ARG A 235 -6.19 1.00 11.28
CA ARG A 235 -6.07 1.48 12.66
C ARG A 235 -4.75 1.02 13.28
N SER A 236 -4.34 -0.24 13.06
CA SER A 236 -3.04 -0.74 13.52
C SER A 236 -1.87 0.02 12.89
N GLU A 237 -1.94 0.30 11.59
CA GLU A 237 -0.91 1.07 10.90
C GLU A 237 -0.84 2.50 11.43
N LEU A 238 -1.98 3.16 11.62
CA LEU A 238 -2.04 4.50 12.20
C LEU A 238 -1.44 4.57 13.61
N SER A 239 -1.63 3.55 14.43
CA SER A 239 -1.02 3.47 15.76
C SER A 239 0.51 3.32 15.73
N ASN A 240 1.07 2.79 14.64
CA ASN A 240 2.52 2.63 14.48
C ASN A 240 3.20 3.86 13.86
N LEU A 241 2.44 4.80 13.30
CA LEU A 241 2.96 6.03 12.72
C LEU A 241 3.12 7.07 13.83
N GLU A 242 4.27 7.09 14.51
CA GLU A 242 4.55 8.06 15.58
C GLU A 242 5.36 9.27 15.10
N ASP A 243 5.99 9.16 13.92
CA ASP A 243 6.94 10.17 13.45
C ASP A 243 6.27 11.34 12.72
N VAL A 244 6.78 12.55 12.97
CA VAL A 244 6.39 13.77 12.25
C VAL A 244 6.63 13.65 10.73
N PHE A 245 7.65 12.87 10.31
CA PHE A 245 7.91 12.60 8.89
C PHE A 245 6.75 11.86 8.20
N GLU A 246 5.89 11.17 8.96
CA GLU A 246 4.84 10.30 8.43
C GLU A 246 3.45 10.96 8.43
N ARG A 247 3.35 12.25 8.77
CA ARG A 247 2.07 12.97 8.87
C ARG A 247 1.24 12.90 7.59
N GLN A 248 1.87 12.94 6.42
CA GLN A 248 1.15 12.81 5.14
C GLN A 248 0.56 11.40 4.98
N ILE A 249 1.30 10.38 5.41
CA ILE A 249 0.85 8.99 5.39
C ILE A 249 -0.34 8.84 6.34
N GLN A 250 -0.22 9.34 7.57
CA GLN A 250 -1.33 9.37 8.54
C GLN A 250 -2.58 10.02 7.95
N TYR A 251 -2.45 11.21 7.33
CA TYR A 251 -3.57 11.91 6.72
C TYR A 251 -4.23 11.08 5.61
N ARG A 252 -3.45 10.43 4.75
CA ARG A 252 -3.97 9.56 3.69
C ARG A 252 -4.75 8.36 4.24
N LEU A 253 -4.20 7.67 5.24
CA LEU A 253 -4.85 6.52 5.85
C LEU A 253 -6.12 6.93 6.62
N LEU A 254 -6.08 8.08 7.32
CA LEU A 254 -7.24 8.64 8.01
C LEU A 254 -8.36 9.02 7.04
N LEU A 255 -8.05 9.67 5.92
CA LEU A 255 -9.05 10.01 4.90
C LEU A 255 -9.73 8.76 4.32
N LEU A 256 -8.96 7.69 4.07
CA LEU A 256 -9.52 6.42 3.60
C LEU A 256 -10.45 5.78 4.64
N LEU A 257 -10.01 5.75 5.91
CA LEU A 257 -10.80 5.24 7.03
C LEU A 257 -12.09 6.05 7.21
N GLU A 258 -11.98 7.37 7.17
CA GLU A 258 -13.10 8.30 7.31
C GLU A 258 -14.11 8.15 6.16
N ALA A 259 -13.64 8.03 4.91
CA ALA A 259 -14.49 7.78 3.75
C ALA A 259 -15.23 6.44 3.88
N TYR A 260 -14.56 5.39 4.35
CA TYR A 260 -15.18 4.10 4.59
C TYR A 260 -16.28 4.16 5.66
N LEU A 261 -15.99 4.75 6.82
CA LEU A 261 -16.95 4.87 7.92
C LEU A 261 -18.18 5.71 7.56
N ARG A 262 -17.99 6.78 6.77
CA ARG A 262 -19.12 7.56 6.24
C ARG A 262 -19.96 6.80 5.23
N GLY A 263 -19.33 5.92 4.45
CA GLY A 263 -20.02 5.07 3.48
C GLY A 263 -20.74 3.86 4.11
N ASN A 264 -20.46 3.54 5.37
CA ASN A 264 -21.02 2.36 6.05
C ASN A 264 -21.42 2.64 7.51
N PRO A 265 -22.50 3.41 7.76
CA PRO A 265 -22.91 3.83 9.10
C PRO A 265 -23.42 2.67 9.98
N GLU A 266 -23.95 1.60 9.40
CA GLU A 266 -24.37 0.43 10.17
C GLU A 266 -23.16 -0.33 10.73
N HIS A 267 -22.12 -0.51 9.92
CA HIS A 267 -20.88 -1.10 10.39
C HIS A 267 -20.20 -0.22 11.45
N LEU A 268 -20.24 1.11 11.32
CA LEU A 268 -19.71 2.02 12.35
C LEU A 268 -20.25 1.73 13.76
N LYS A 269 -21.55 1.39 13.89
CA LYS A 269 -22.15 1.03 15.20
C LYS A 269 -21.49 -0.20 15.82
N ILE A 270 -21.19 -1.21 14.99
CA ILE A 270 -20.52 -2.44 15.42
C ILE A 270 -19.07 -2.14 15.82
N ILE A 271 -18.35 -1.39 14.97
CA ILE A 271 -16.94 -1.01 15.21
C ILE A 271 -16.77 -0.25 16.51
N VAL A 272 -17.66 0.70 16.83
CA VAL A 272 -17.55 1.47 18.08
C VAL A 272 -17.58 0.55 19.30
N ARG A 273 -18.44 -0.48 19.29
CA ARG A 273 -18.48 -1.49 20.36
C ARG A 273 -17.21 -2.32 20.40
N GLN A 274 -16.70 -2.76 19.26
CA GLN A 274 -15.45 -3.52 19.18
C GLN A 274 -14.24 -2.70 19.66
N VAL A 275 -14.16 -1.42 19.29
CA VAL A 275 -13.07 -0.51 19.71
C VAL A 275 -13.13 -0.31 21.22
N ASP A 276 -14.31 -0.05 21.79
CA ASP A 276 -14.47 0.09 23.24
C ASP A 276 -14.09 -1.21 23.98
N MET A 277 -14.49 -2.37 23.45
CA MET A 277 -14.08 -3.68 23.98
C MET A 277 -12.56 -3.84 23.96
N VAL A 278 -11.89 -3.60 22.82
CA VAL A 278 -10.43 -3.73 22.70
C VAL A 278 -9.69 -2.77 23.63
N GLU A 279 -10.16 -1.52 23.77
CA GLU A 279 -9.57 -0.53 24.68
C GLU A 279 -9.72 -0.93 26.15
N ARG A 280 -10.86 -1.54 26.53
CA ARG A 280 -11.06 -2.11 27.87
C ARG A 280 -10.12 -3.28 28.12
N LEU A 281 -10.03 -4.22 27.17
CA LEU A 281 -9.10 -5.34 27.28
C LEU A 281 -7.65 -4.89 27.38
N ALA A 282 -7.26 -3.81 26.69
CA ALA A 282 -5.94 -3.20 26.84
C ALA A 282 -5.72 -2.60 28.24
N LYS A 283 -6.74 -1.99 28.87
CA LYS A 283 -6.65 -1.50 30.26
C LYS A 283 -6.55 -2.65 31.26
N VAL A 284 -7.37 -3.70 31.08
CA VAL A 284 -7.32 -4.91 31.91
C VAL A 284 -5.94 -5.58 31.79
N SER A 285 -5.37 -5.64 30.58
CA SER A 285 -4.00 -6.11 30.32
C SER A 285 -2.97 -5.41 31.18
N VAL A 286 -3.01 -4.07 31.21
CA VAL A 286 -2.07 -3.25 31.98
C VAL A 286 -2.26 -3.46 33.48
N ALA A 287 -3.50 -3.52 33.96
CA ALA A 287 -3.80 -3.76 35.37
C ALA A 287 -3.29 -5.14 35.83
N VAL A 288 -3.49 -6.19 35.03
CA VAL A 288 -3.07 -7.55 35.33
C VAL A 288 -1.54 -7.70 35.30
N LYS A 289 -0.84 -6.94 34.44
CA LYS A 289 0.64 -6.93 34.37
C LYS A 289 1.31 -6.42 35.65
N ALA A 290 0.60 -5.71 36.52
CA ALA A 290 1.13 -5.27 37.82
C ALA A 290 1.35 -6.43 38.80
N TYR A 291 0.79 -7.62 38.53
CA TYR A 291 0.87 -8.79 39.39
C TYR A 291 1.95 -9.75 38.87
N SER A 292 2.91 -10.07 39.72
CA SER A 292 3.96 -11.05 39.43
C SER A 292 3.46 -12.49 39.58
N ASP A 293 2.53 -12.72 40.50
CA ASP A 293 1.92 -14.02 40.74
C ASP A 293 0.76 -14.29 39.76
N LYS A 294 0.75 -15.49 39.16
CA LYS A 294 -0.22 -15.88 38.13
C LYS A 294 -1.64 -16.04 38.68
N GLU A 295 -1.78 -16.56 39.90
CA GLU A 295 -3.09 -16.78 40.51
C GLU A 295 -3.72 -15.45 40.92
N ALA A 296 -2.94 -14.57 41.54
CA ALA A 296 -3.34 -13.19 41.86
C ALA A 296 -3.70 -12.41 40.58
N ALA A 297 -2.89 -12.54 39.53
CA ALA A 297 -3.15 -11.93 38.22
C ALA A 297 -4.45 -12.46 37.58
N THR A 298 -4.70 -13.77 37.67
CA THR A 298 -5.93 -14.40 37.15
C THR A 298 -7.15 -14.00 37.97
N LYS A 299 -7.02 -13.91 39.29
CA LYS A 299 -8.09 -13.39 40.16
C LYS A 299 -8.43 -11.95 39.78
N ARG A 300 -7.42 -11.09 39.62
CA ARG A 300 -7.62 -9.69 39.21
C ARG A 300 -8.28 -9.59 37.84
N LEU A 301 -7.83 -10.38 36.87
CA LEU A 301 -8.44 -10.46 35.55
C LEU A 301 -9.94 -10.73 35.65
N ARG A 302 -10.35 -11.75 36.42
CA ARG A 302 -11.76 -12.12 36.56
C ARG A 302 -12.59 -11.04 37.26
N GLU A 303 -12.02 -10.36 38.25
CA GLU A 303 -12.65 -9.21 38.90
C GLU A 303 -12.92 -8.07 37.89
N GLU A 304 -11.93 -7.71 37.09
CA GLU A 304 -12.05 -6.67 36.05
C GLU A 304 -13.06 -7.06 34.96
N LEU A 305 -13.00 -8.31 34.48
CA LEU A 305 -13.93 -8.80 33.47
C LEU A 305 -15.38 -8.80 33.97
N ARG A 306 -15.63 -9.20 35.22
CA ARG A 306 -16.98 -9.13 35.82
C ARG A 306 -17.51 -7.71 35.90
N ALA A 307 -16.65 -6.74 36.23
CA ALA A 307 -17.04 -5.35 36.33
C ALA A 307 -17.44 -4.71 34.98
N GLN A 308 -16.99 -5.30 33.86
CA GLN A 308 -17.16 -4.74 32.52
C GLN A 308 -17.91 -5.69 31.55
N GLN A 309 -18.44 -6.79 32.07
CA GLN A 309 -18.98 -7.92 31.30
C GLN A 309 -20.03 -7.48 30.26
N SER A 310 -21.04 -6.72 30.67
CA SER A 310 -22.15 -6.30 29.81
C SER A 310 -21.73 -5.52 28.55
N THR A 311 -20.55 -4.90 28.58
CA THR A 311 -20.05 -4.06 27.48
C THR A 311 -19.16 -4.85 26.51
N MET A 312 -18.68 -6.03 26.90
CA MET A 312 -17.74 -6.85 26.14
C MET A 312 -18.36 -8.14 25.57
N GLU A 313 -19.68 -8.30 25.72
CA GLU A 313 -20.44 -9.46 25.25
C GLU A 313 -21.36 -9.11 24.07
N ASN A 314 -21.70 -10.14 23.29
CA ASN A 314 -22.60 -10.06 22.14
C ASN A 314 -22.09 -9.09 21.07
N ILE A 315 -20.84 -9.30 20.63
CA ILE A 315 -20.13 -8.46 19.65
C ILE A 315 -19.47 -9.38 18.61
N ASP A 316 -19.47 -8.97 17.34
CA ASP A 316 -18.67 -9.64 16.32
C ASP A 316 -17.18 -9.58 16.67
N SER A 317 -16.42 -10.64 16.38
CA SER A 317 -14.99 -10.65 16.69
C SER A 317 -14.22 -9.61 15.86
N PRO A 318 -13.34 -8.80 16.49
CA PRO A 318 -12.39 -7.95 15.78
C PRO A 318 -11.41 -8.73 14.89
N LEU A 319 -11.14 -10.00 15.22
CA LEU A 319 -10.14 -10.84 14.54
C LEU A 319 -10.76 -11.61 13.37
N ASP A 320 -11.97 -12.14 13.58
CA ASP A 320 -12.71 -12.89 12.57
C ASP A 320 -14.13 -12.34 12.42
N PRO A 321 -14.44 -11.64 11.31
CA PRO A 321 -15.79 -11.11 11.06
C PRO A 321 -16.87 -12.19 10.94
N THR A 322 -16.52 -13.48 10.90
CA THR A 322 -17.49 -14.58 10.89
C THR A 322 -17.78 -15.15 12.27
N ALA A 323 -16.98 -14.76 13.28
CA ALA A 323 -17.13 -15.20 14.65
C ALA A 323 -17.96 -14.21 15.47
N PHE A 324 -18.87 -14.73 16.28
CA PHE A 324 -19.65 -13.95 17.23
C PHE A 324 -19.18 -14.25 18.66
N LEU A 325 -18.90 -13.20 19.43
CA LEU A 325 -18.50 -13.30 20.82
C LEU A 325 -19.76 -13.15 21.67
N GLY A 326 -20.31 -14.27 22.15
CA GLY A 326 -21.45 -14.29 23.04
C GLY A 326 -21.11 -13.91 24.48
N GLU A 327 -21.67 -14.64 25.44
CA GLU A 327 -21.42 -14.42 26.87
C GLU A 327 -19.99 -14.81 27.26
N ILE A 328 -19.35 -13.99 28.11
CA ILE A 328 -18.02 -14.24 28.66
C ILE A 328 -18.12 -15.28 29.78
N LEU A 329 -17.39 -16.37 29.62
CA LEU A 329 -17.23 -17.42 30.61
C LEU A 329 -16.10 -17.05 31.57
N ILE A 330 -16.39 -16.16 32.52
CA ILE A 330 -15.41 -15.60 33.47
C ILE A 330 -14.54 -16.66 34.15
N ASP A 331 -15.15 -17.78 34.55
CA ASP A 331 -14.42 -18.84 35.28
C ASP A 331 -13.46 -19.63 34.38
N GLY A 332 -13.65 -19.59 33.05
CA GLY A 332 -12.71 -20.10 32.06
C GLY A 332 -11.55 -19.14 31.78
N CYS A 333 -11.75 -17.84 31.97
CA CYS A 333 -10.73 -16.82 31.70
C CYS A 333 -9.52 -16.96 32.64
N ARG A 334 -8.31 -16.81 32.08
CA ARG A 334 -7.05 -16.99 32.82
C ARG A 334 -5.87 -16.24 32.23
N VAL A 335 -4.85 -15.99 33.05
CA VAL A 335 -3.55 -15.47 32.60
C VAL A 335 -2.67 -16.63 32.15
N LEU A 336 -2.05 -16.52 30.97
CA LEU A 336 -1.16 -17.53 30.40
C LEU A 336 0.28 -17.36 30.87
N GLY A 337 0.96 -18.47 31.14
CA GLY A 337 2.36 -18.51 31.55
C GLY A 337 3.29 -18.75 30.36
N SER A 338 4.04 -17.73 29.95
CA SER A 338 5.20 -17.76 29.03
C SER A 338 4.97 -17.63 27.50
N ALA A 339 6.08 -17.38 26.80
CA ALA A 339 6.26 -16.43 25.70
C ALA A 339 6.25 -17.00 24.25
N LYS A 340 5.94 -18.28 24.01
CA LYS A 340 5.83 -18.85 22.64
C LYS A 340 4.85 -20.04 22.55
N MET A 341 3.76 -19.82 21.80
CA MET A 341 2.91 -20.74 20.99
C MET A 341 1.99 -21.83 21.63
N PRO A 342 0.86 -22.17 20.93
CA PRO A 342 -0.30 -22.93 21.43
C PRO A 342 -0.29 -24.43 21.00
N PRO A 343 -1.16 -25.27 21.58
CA PRO A 343 -2.39 -25.64 20.86
C PRO A 343 -3.61 -25.98 21.77
N SER A 344 -4.80 -25.44 21.47
CA SER A 344 -6.09 -26.10 21.78
C SER A 344 -7.26 -25.43 21.06
N THR A 345 -8.20 -26.26 20.61
CA THR A 345 -9.35 -26.01 19.71
C THR A 345 -10.56 -25.32 20.37
N GLU A 346 -10.36 -24.17 20.99
CA GLU A 346 -11.44 -23.23 21.35
C GLU A 346 -10.97 -21.84 20.88
N MET A 347 -11.88 -21.00 20.35
CA MET A 347 -11.50 -19.73 19.71
C MET A 347 -10.71 -18.83 20.67
N ASP A 348 -9.38 -18.86 20.53
CA ASP A 348 -8.45 -18.04 21.29
C ASP A 348 -8.34 -16.66 20.63
N GLU A 349 -9.05 -15.68 21.18
CA GLU A 349 -8.87 -14.28 20.77
C GLU A 349 -7.54 -13.74 21.30
N TYR A 350 -6.67 -13.34 20.36
CA TYR A 350 -5.33 -12.85 20.63
C TYR A 350 -5.36 -11.47 21.32
N CYS A 351 -5.22 -11.45 22.64
CA CYS A 351 -4.95 -10.23 23.40
C CYS A 351 -3.42 -10.02 23.50
N PRO A 352 -2.89 -8.80 23.31
CA PRO A 352 -1.48 -8.49 23.60
C PRO A 352 -1.15 -8.55 25.11
N ALA A 353 -2.18 -8.75 25.95
CA ALA A 353 -2.05 -9.30 27.29
C ALA A 353 -2.00 -10.82 27.19
N ARG A 354 -1.12 -11.49 27.93
CA ARG A 354 -1.10 -12.95 28.08
C ARG A 354 -2.35 -13.45 28.82
N VAL A 355 -3.53 -13.23 28.24
CA VAL A 355 -4.85 -13.42 28.83
C VAL A 355 -5.67 -14.18 27.81
N GLN A 356 -6.25 -15.28 28.27
CA GLN A 356 -7.23 -16.05 27.51
C GLN A 356 -8.62 -15.65 28.01
N ILE A 357 -9.47 -15.23 27.07
CA ILE A 357 -10.86 -14.87 27.31
C ILE A 357 -11.71 -15.94 26.65
N CYS A 358 -12.58 -16.58 27.42
CA CYS A 358 -13.48 -17.61 26.92
C CYS A 358 -14.87 -16.99 26.73
N THR A 359 -15.45 -17.16 25.54
CA THR A 359 -16.81 -16.73 25.22
C THR A 359 -17.64 -17.90 24.71
N ARG A 360 -18.97 -17.81 24.81
CA ARG A 360 -19.87 -18.74 24.11
C ARG A 360 -19.91 -18.37 22.62
N LEU A 361 -19.74 -19.37 21.76
CA LEU A 361 -19.88 -19.26 20.30
C LEU A 361 -21.35 -19.39 19.86
#